data_AF-A0A524L9G0-F1
#
_entry.id   AF-A0A524L9G0-F1
#
_cell.length_a   1.000
_cell.length_b   1.000
_cell.length_c   1.000
_cell.angle_alpha   90.00
_cell.angle_beta   90.00
_cell.angle_gamma   90.00
#
_symmetry.space_group_name_H-M   'P 1'
#
loop_
_entity.id
_entity.type
_entity.pdbx_description
1 polymer ?
#
loop_
_entity_poly.entity_id
_entity_poly.type
_entity_poly.pdbx_seq_one_letter_code
_entity_poly.pdbx_strand_id
1 'polypeptide(L)'
;MGSRLPRDAWMQHRDGQNVGKFPEEARPGDLYFFSDSGSKITHVGIALGNSRIIHARGRVRYDSMDPDQAEFNRDLADTLVEIGTYF
;
A
#
# COMPACT_ATOMS: atom_id res chain seq x y z
N MET A 1 -3.64 5.89 20.86
CA MET A 1 -2.74 6.61 19.94
C MET A 1 -3.57 7.28 18.87
N GLY A 2 -3.12 8.41 18.33
CA GLY A 2 -3.82 9.12 17.27
C GLY A 2 -2.84 9.87 16.38
N SER A 3 -2.45 9.26 15.28
CA SER A 3 -1.79 9.95 14.17
C SER A 3 -2.87 10.46 13.23
N ARG A 4 -2.92 11.78 13.01
CA ARG A 4 -3.86 12.37 12.05
C ARG A 4 -3.29 12.21 10.66
N LEU A 5 -3.89 11.32 9.88
CA LEU A 5 -3.58 11.16 8.47
C LEU A 5 -4.52 12.02 7.62
N PRO A 6 -4.03 12.57 6.49
CA PRO A 6 -4.90 13.14 5.48
C PRO A 6 -5.99 12.15 5.04
N ARG A 7 -7.17 12.66 4.68
CA ARG A 7 -8.31 11.79 4.33
C ARG A 7 -8.08 10.99 3.04
N ASP A 8 -7.46 11.61 2.04
CA ASP A 8 -7.33 11.03 0.71
C ASP A 8 -5.97 10.33 0.51
N ALA A 9 -5.97 9.19 -0.20
CA ALA A 9 -4.77 8.38 -0.43
C ALA A 9 -3.62 9.16 -1.07
N TRP A 10 -3.90 10.02 -2.06
CA TRP A 10 -2.87 10.84 -2.70
C TRP A 10 -2.28 11.90 -1.75
N MET A 11 -3.07 12.41 -0.80
CA MET A 11 -2.57 13.33 0.22
C MET A 11 -1.70 12.58 1.22
N GLN A 12 -2.08 11.34 1.58
CA GLN A 12 -1.27 10.49 2.44
C GLN A 12 0.09 10.18 1.77
N HIS A 13 0.08 9.78 0.50
CA HIS A 13 1.31 9.55 -0.26
C HIS A 13 2.26 10.76 -0.25
N ARG A 14 1.70 11.97 -0.39
CA ARG A 14 2.50 13.21 -0.37
C ARG A 14 3.03 13.57 1.02
N ASP A 15 2.35 13.16 2.07
CA ASP A 15 2.64 13.55 3.46
C ASP A 15 3.56 12.55 4.18
N GLY A 16 3.53 11.27 3.78
CA GLY A 16 4.40 10.23 4.33
C GLY A 16 5.86 10.33 3.88
N GLN A 17 6.74 9.63 4.60
CA GLN A 17 8.15 9.49 4.22
C GLN A 17 8.33 8.30 3.27
N ASN A 18 9.07 8.49 2.18
CA ASN A 18 9.36 7.42 1.23
C ASN A 18 10.17 6.29 1.89
N VAL A 19 9.69 5.06 1.76
CA VAL A 19 10.40 3.84 2.19
C VAL A 19 11.09 3.17 1.00
N GLY A 20 10.41 3.13 -0.15
CA GLY A 20 10.89 2.41 -1.30
C GLY A 20 9.77 2.10 -2.29
N LYS A 21 10.04 1.15 -3.19
CA LYS A 21 9.10 0.76 -4.27
C LYS A 21 8.87 -0.74 -4.34
N PHE A 22 9.61 -1.53 -3.57
CA PHE A 22 9.53 -2.98 -3.60
C PHE A 22 8.76 -3.49 -2.37
N PRO A 23 7.72 -4.34 -2.52
CA PRO A 23 6.90 -4.83 -1.42
C PRO A 23 7.68 -5.42 -0.23
N GLU A 24 8.82 -6.06 -0.49
CA GLU A 24 9.70 -6.66 0.50
C GLU A 24 10.39 -5.63 1.42
N GLU A 25 10.45 -4.36 1.02
CA GLU A 25 11.02 -3.27 1.82
C GLU A 25 10.06 -2.79 2.92
N ALA A 26 8.76 -3.07 2.76
CA ALA A 26 7.73 -2.57 3.67
C ALA A 26 7.75 -3.30 5.02
N ARG A 27 7.60 -2.50 6.09
CA ARG A 27 7.38 -2.99 7.44
C ARG A 27 5.89 -2.98 7.78
N PRO A 28 5.44 -3.83 8.73
CA PRO A 28 4.08 -3.76 9.22
C PRO A 28 3.72 -2.34 9.71
N GLY A 29 2.64 -1.79 9.17
CA GLY A 29 2.19 -0.41 9.47
C GLY A 29 2.54 0.63 8.41
N ASP A 30 3.47 0.34 7.49
CA ASP A 30 3.69 1.19 6.31
C ASP A 30 2.46 1.20 5.39
N LEU A 31 2.37 2.19 4.50
CA LEU A 31 1.29 2.32 3.54
C LEU A 31 1.79 2.02 2.13
N TYR A 32 1.10 1.12 1.45
CA TYR A 32 1.25 0.90 0.02
C TYR A 32 0.34 1.84 -0.76
N PHE A 33 0.89 2.54 -1.76
CA PHE A 33 0.16 3.46 -2.62
C PHE A 33 0.09 2.94 -4.05
N PHE A 34 -1.11 2.96 -4.62
CA PHE A 34 -1.40 2.40 -5.94
C PHE A 34 -2.02 3.42 -6.87
N SER A 35 -1.80 3.23 -8.17
CA SER A 35 -2.34 4.09 -9.24
C SER A 35 -2.76 3.26 -10.43
N ASP A 36 -3.98 3.48 -10.92
CA ASP A 36 -4.49 2.78 -12.11
C ASP A 36 -3.86 3.29 -13.43
N SER A 37 -3.30 4.51 -13.44
CA SER A 37 -2.74 5.16 -14.66
C SER A 37 -1.32 5.71 -14.46
N GLY A 38 -0.67 5.44 -13.33
CA GLY A 38 0.64 5.99 -12.95
C GLY A 38 0.64 7.48 -12.58
N SER A 39 -0.39 8.25 -12.93
CA SER A 39 -0.42 9.72 -12.76
C SER A 39 -0.88 10.20 -11.38
N LYS A 40 -1.81 9.48 -10.74
CA LYS A 40 -2.40 9.87 -9.45
C LYS A 40 -2.68 8.64 -8.59
N ILE A 41 -2.27 8.70 -7.33
CA ILE A 41 -2.63 7.68 -6.34
C ILE A 41 -4.15 7.63 -6.15
N THR A 42 -4.73 6.46 -6.41
CA THR A 42 -6.18 6.21 -6.34
C THR A 42 -6.54 5.24 -5.22
N HIS A 43 -5.58 4.48 -4.71
CA HIS A 43 -5.81 3.46 -3.69
C HIS A 43 -4.67 3.39 -2.68
N VAL A 44 -4.99 2.92 -1.47
CA VAL A 44 -4.05 2.75 -0.36
C VAL A 44 -4.41 1.50 0.44
N GLY A 45 -3.40 0.86 1.03
CA GLY A 45 -3.60 -0.13 2.07
C GLY A 45 -2.42 -0.24 3.00
N ILE A 46 -2.62 -0.95 4.10
CA ILE A 46 -1.65 -1.05 5.19
C ILE A 46 -0.84 -2.32 5.01
N ALA A 47 0.48 -2.19 5.05
CA ALA A 47 1.40 -3.30 5.01
C ALA A 47 1.29 -4.15 6.27
N LEU A 48 1.25 -5.47 6.09
CA LEU A 48 1.28 -6.47 7.15
C LEU A 48 2.66 -7.16 7.27
N GLY A 49 3.63 -6.74 6.44
CA GLY A 49 4.92 -7.42 6.25
C GLY A 49 4.82 -8.58 5.26
N ASN A 50 5.98 -9.10 4.82
CA ASN A 50 6.08 -10.21 3.85
C ASN A 50 5.25 -9.97 2.58
N SER A 51 5.28 -8.75 2.05
CA SER A 51 4.52 -8.33 0.86
C SER A 51 2.99 -8.45 0.97
N ARG A 52 2.46 -8.63 2.19
CA ARG A 52 1.01 -8.70 2.45
C ARG A 52 0.44 -7.34 2.80
N ILE A 53 -0.83 -7.18 2.48
CA ILE A 53 -1.56 -5.93 2.64
C ILE A 53 -2.97 -6.21 3.15
N ILE A 54 -3.48 -5.33 4.03
CA ILE A 54 -4.90 -5.20 4.31
C ILE A 54 -5.43 -3.90 3.69
N HIS A 55 -6.51 -4.00 2.93
CA HIS A 55 -7.06 -2.85 2.21
C HIS A 55 -8.57 -2.98 1.99
N ALA A 56 -9.22 -1.90 1.53
CA ALA A 56 -10.65 -1.88 1.25
C ALA A 56 -10.94 -1.50 -0.20
N ARG A 57 -11.35 -2.47 -1.01
CA ARG A 57 -11.86 -2.25 -2.37
C ARG A 57 -13.21 -2.97 -2.49
N GLY A 58 -14.29 -2.24 -2.21
CA GLY A 58 -15.64 -2.80 -2.04
C GLY A 58 -15.87 -3.47 -0.67
N ARG A 59 -14.92 -4.32 -0.22
CA ARG A 59 -14.88 -4.89 1.14
C ARG A 59 -13.46 -4.87 1.70
N VAL A 60 -13.34 -4.97 3.03
CA VAL A 60 -12.04 -5.18 3.68
C VAL A 60 -11.58 -6.61 3.42
N ARG A 61 -10.35 -6.76 2.96
CA ARG A 61 -9.70 -8.06 2.74
C ARG A 61 -8.19 -7.92 2.85
N TYR A 62 -7.51 -9.07 2.92
CA TYR A 62 -6.07 -9.15 2.78
C TYR A 62 -5.72 -9.80 1.45
N ASP A 63 -4.66 -9.29 0.81
CA ASP A 63 -4.08 -9.80 -0.42
C ASP A 63 -2.54 -9.86 -0.24
N SER A 64 -1.83 -10.47 -1.18
CA SER A 64 -0.36 -10.47 -1.26
C SER A 64 0.13 -9.95 -2.61
N MET A 65 1.32 -9.34 -2.62
CA MET A 65 2.03 -8.93 -3.84
C MET A 65 3.21 -9.86 -4.19
N ASP A 66 3.37 -10.95 -3.44
CA ASP A 66 4.38 -11.98 -3.68
C ASP A 66 3.77 -13.12 -4.53
N PRO A 67 4.29 -13.40 -5.74
CA PRO A 67 3.79 -14.45 -6.64
C PRO A 67 3.77 -15.86 -6.06
N ASP A 68 4.60 -16.14 -5.05
CA ASP A 68 4.69 -17.47 -4.43
C ASP A 68 3.63 -17.69 -3.32
N GLN A 69 2.84 -16.65 -2.98
CA GLN A 69 1.82 -16.72 -1.94
C GLN A 69 0.43 -17.03 -2.50
N ALA A 70 -0.37 -17.77 -1.74
CA ALA A 70 -1.73 -18.18 -2.16
C ALA A 70 -2.67 -16.99 -2.37
N GLU A 71 -2.45 -15.89 -1.66
CA GLU A 71 -3.21 -14.65 -1.75
C GLU A 71 -2.68 -13.67 -2.80
N PHE A 72 -1.80 -14.12 -3.68
CA PHE A 72 -1.20 -13.26 -4.70
C PHE A 72 -2.27 -12.58 -5.56
N ASN A 73 -2.21 -11.25 -5.59
CA ASN A 73 -3.08 -10.41 -6.39
C ASN A 73 -2.22 -9.62 -7.39
N ARG A 74 -2.09 -10.17 -8.60
CA ARG A 74 -1.29 -9.59 -9.67
C ARG A 74 -1.74 -8.18 -10.04
N ASP A 75 -3.04 -7.96 -10.20
CA ASP A 75 -3.57 -6.63 -10.58
C ASP A 75 -3.22 -5.56 -9.54
N LEU A 76 -3.18 -5.95 -8.27
CA LEU A 76 -2.76 -5.07 -7.19
C LEU A 76 -1.24 -4.81 -7.25
N ALA A 77 -0.43 -5.86 -7.41
CA ALA A 77 1.02 -5.74 -7.50
C ALA A 77 1.46 -4.86 -8.70
N ASP A 78 0.83 -5.04 -9.86
CA ASP A 78 1.15 -4.30 -11.10
C ASP A 78 0.81 -2.79 -11.01
N THR A 79 -0.02 -2.38 -10.04
CA THR A 79 -0.42 -0.98 -9.83
C THR A 79 0.30 -0.30 -8.67
N LEU A 80 1.24 -0.99 -8.00
CA LEU A 80 2.03 -0.41 -6.92
C LEU A 80 2.93 0.71 -7.46
N VAL A 81 2.89 1.85 -6.79
CA VAL A 81 3.73 3.01 -7.14
C VAL A 81 4.88 3.15 -6.15
N GLU A 82 4.54 3.13 -4.85
CA GLU A 82 5.49 3.47 -3.79
C GLU A 82 4.98 3.02 -2.42
N ILE A 83 5.93 2.92 -1.47
CA ILE A 83 5.69 2.65 -0.06
C ILE A 83 6.04 3.91 0.73
N GLY A 84 5.14 4.32 1.62
CA GLY A 84 5.39 5.41 2.56
C GLY A 84 5.15 5.02 4.00
N THR A 85 5.85 5.70 4.92
CA THR A 85 5.72 5.48 6.36
C THR A 85 5.37 6.75 7.11
N TYR A 86 4.81 6.56 8.30
CA TYR A 86 4.42 7.60 9.26
C TYR A 86 5.06 7.39 10.64
N PHE A 87 6.03 6.48 10.74
CA PHE A 87 6.68 6.06 11.98
C PHE A 87 8.20 6.00 11.85
#